data_AF-A0A945WQ20-F1
#
_entry.id   AF-A0A945WQ20-F1
#
_cell.length_a   1.000
_cell.length_b   1.000
_cell.length_c   1.000
_cell.angle_alpha   90.00
_cell.angle_beta   90.00
_cell.angle_gamma   90.00
#
_symmetry.space_group_name_H-M   'P 1'
#
loop_
_entity.id
_entity.type
_entity.pdbx_description
1 polymer ?
#
loop_
_entity_poly.entity_id
_entity_poly.type
_entity_poly.pdbx_seq_one_letter_code
_entity_poly.pdbx_strand_id
1 'polypeptide(L)'
;YFSGIDFKHSYASGPAFPKLRVLLRDEIVNISLPTEKADPKKTPKHLTPEEVNQLIDSKPEDLIILDTRNDYEWEVGAFEDAIKPPIKTFREFPEYVDDHLDDYKDKQVLMYCTGGIRCERAAAYMEAKGVAKKVYQIEGGIHRYIEKFPEGHFRGKNYVFDARIVTKVNDDILGHCLICNEANDDYTNCMNAPCNKHFICCPNCIEKFNGCCSKECVEVISSRPEQKRPEFLKADYIENPK
;
A
#
# COMPACT_ATOMS: atom_id res chain seq x y z
N TYR A 1 -10.06 -26.40 9.28
CA TYR A 1 -10.34 -25.26 8.37
C TYR A 1 -9.24 -24.20 8.38
N PHE A 2 -8.63 -23.84 9.52
CA PHE A 2 -7.56 -22.83 9.59
C PHE A 2 -6.18 -23.36 10.01
N SER A 3 -5.96 -24.67 9.90
CA SER A 3 -4.64 -25.26 10.18
C SER A 3 -3.66 -24.82 9.08
N GLY A 4 -2.45 -24.42 9.46
CA GLY A 4 -1.42 -23.97 8.53
C GLY A 4 -1.57 -22.54 8.01
N ILE A 5 -2.43 -21.70 8.60
CA ILE A 5 -2.43 -20.27 8.28
C ILE A 5 -1.07 -19.67 8.68
N ASP A 6 -0.43 -19.01 7.73
CA ASP A 6 0.74 -18.17 7.97
C ASP A 6 0.32 -16.86 8.65
N PHE A 7 0.66 -16.70 9.93
CA PHE A 7 0.47 -15.45 10.66
C PHE A 7 1.76 -14.63 10.60
N LYS A 8 1.67 -13.48 9.94
CA LYS A 8 2.75 -12.48 9.90
C LYS A 8 2.64 -11.57 11.11
N HIS A 9 3.76 -11.34 11.79
CA HIS A 9 3.81 -10.58 13.02
C HIS A 9 4.55 -9.25 12.84
N SER A 10 4.07 -8.20 13.49
CA SER A 10 4.75 -6.91 13.63
C SER A 10 4.30 -6.26 14.94
N TYR A 11 5.13 -5.40 15.50
CA TYR A 11 4.92 -4.87 16.85
C TYR A 11 4.52 -3.39 16.83
N ALA A 12 3.87 -2.95 17.92
CA ALA A 12 3.38 -1.60 18.09
C ALA A 12 3.46 -1.17 19.57
N SER A 13 3.66 0.13 19.84
CA SER A 13 3.71 0.69 21.20
C SER A 13 2.35 0.75 21.90
N GLY A 14 1.27 0.57 21.15
CA GLY A 14 -0.09 0.63 21.65
C GLY A 14 -1.06 -0.26 20.85
N PRO A 15 -2.37 -0.16 21.12
CA PRO A 15 -3.37 -0.95 20.41
C PRO A 15 -3.40 -0.54 18.92
N ALA A 16 -2.90 -1.41 18.04
CA ALA A 16 -2.98 -1.21 16.60
C ALA A 16 -4.45 -1.20 16.09
N PHE A 17 -5.35 -1.91 16.77
CA PHE A 17 -6.77 -1.96 16.42
C PHE A 17 -7.62 -1.47 17.59
N PRO A 18 -8.60 -0.57 17.38
CA PRO A 18 -9.43 -0.04 18.45
C PRO A 18 -10.45 -1.04 18.99
N LYS A 19 -10.81 -2.06 18.17
CA LYS A 19 -11.76 -3.13 18.53
C LYS A 19 -11.63 -4.31 17.58
N LEU A 20 -12.11 -5.48 18.03
CA LEU A 20 -12.32 -6.63 17.14
C LEU A 20 -13.48 -6.34 16.18
N ARG A 21 -13.29 -6.67 14.90
CA ARG A 21 -14.31 -6.54 13.86
C ARG A 21 -14.25 -7.72 12.92
N VAL A 22 -15.34 -8.48 12.83
CA VAL A 22 -15.53 -9.55 11.85
C VAL A 22 -16.58 -9.09 10.84
N LEU A 23 -16.24 -9.13 9.55
CA LEU A 23 -17.10 -8.65 8.48
C LEU A 23 -17.38 -9.80 7.51
N LEU A 24 -18.66 -10.06 7.24
CA LEU A 24 -19.07 -10.92 6.13
C LEU A 24 -19.03 -10.11 4.84
N ARG A 25 -18.32 -10.61 3.84
CA ARG A 25 -18.15 -9.98 2.52
C ARG A 25 -18.15 -11.07 1.46
N ASP A 26 -18.61 -10.70 0.26
CA ASP A 26 -18.55 -11.60 -0.91
C ASP A 26 -17.11 -11.86 -1.34
N GLU A 27 -16.23 -10.88 -1.15
CA GLU A 27 -14.81 -10.96 -1.42
C GLU A 27 -13.99 -10.46 -0.22
N ILE A 28 -12.92 -11.18 0.13
CA ILE A 28 -11.98 -10.76 1.19
C ILE A 28 -11.26 -9.46 0.79
N VAL A 29 -10.88 -9.37 -0.49
CA VAL A 29 -10.32 -8.18 -1.12
C VAL A 29 -11.00 -8.01 -2.47
N ASN A 30 -11.70 -6.90 -2.63
CA ASN A 30 -12.60 -6.66 -3.76
C ASN A 30 -11.86 -5.95 -4.89
N ILE A 31 -11.68 -6.67 -6.01
CA ILE A 31 -11.12 -6.15 -7.27
C ILE A 31 -12.23 -5.80 -8.29
N SER A 32 -13.51 -5.95 -7.91
CA SER A 32 -14.67 -5.71 -8.78
C SER A 32 -14.70 -6.55 -10.06
N LEU A 33 -14.18 -7.78 -9.98
CA LEU A 33 -14.30 -8.77 -11.04
C LEU A 33 -14.93 -10.07 -10.50
N PRO A 34 -15.72 -10.79 -11.32
CA PRO A 34 -16.08 -12.16 -11.03
C PRO A 34 -14.84 -13.03 -10.80
N THR A 35 -14.92 -14.01 -9.89
CA THR A 35 -13.81 -14.93 -9.58
C THR A 35 -13.24 -15.59 -10.83
N GLU A 36 -14.09 -15.94 -11.80
CA GLU A 36 -13.67 -16.61 -13.05
C GLU A 36 -12.63 -15.82 -13.85
N LYS A 37 -12.65 -14.49 -13.74
CA LYS A 37 -11.73 -13.59 -14.47
C LYS A 37 -10.42 -13.35 -13.71
N ALA A 38 -10.35 -13.71 -12.43
CA ALA A 38 -9.23 -13.43 -11.55
C ALA A 38 -9.17 -14.49 -10.45
N ASP A 39 -9.13 -15.76 -10.85
CA ASP A 39 -9.26 -16.89 -9.94
C ASP A 39 -7.96 -17.05 -9.12
N PRO A 40 -7.98 -16.86 -7.79
CA PRO A 40 -6.77 -16.96 -6.97
C PRO A 40 -6.19 -18.39 -6.95
N LYS A 41 -6.92 -19.41 -7.43
CA LYS A 41 -6.38 -20.77 -7.63
C LYS A 41 -5.52 -20.90 -8.88
N LYS A 42 -5.58 -19.93 -9.79
CA LYS A 42 -4.81 -19.86 -11.04
C LYS A 42 -3.80 -18.71 -11.00
N THR A 43 -3.39 -18.35 -9.80
CA THR A 43 -2.39 -17.32 -9.54
C THR A 43 -1.01 -17.79 -10.07
N PRO A 44 -0.20 -16.91 -10.66
CA PRO A 44 1.11 -17.26 -11.18
C PRO A 44 2.15 -17.42 -10.06
N LYS A 45 3.39 -17.77 -10.43
CA LYS A 45 4.46 -18.14 -9.49
C LYS A 45 4.71 -17.07 -8.42
N HIS A 46 4.69 -17.49 -7.15
CA HIS A 46 5.23 -16.74 -6.03
C HIS A 46 6.76 -16.83 -6.02
N LEU A 47 7.42 -15.68 -5.97
CA LEU A 47 8.87 -15.59 -5.77
C LEU A 47 9.16 -15.32 -4.31
N THR A 48 10.09 -16.07 -3.71
CA THR A 48 10.54 -15.78 -2.34
C THR A 48 11.23 -14.41 -2.28
N PRO A 49 11.36 -13.78 -1.10
CA PRO A 49 12.15 -12.55 -0.95
C PRO A 49 13.54 -12.62 -1.59
N GLU A 50 14.24 -13.75 -1.46
CA GLU A 50 15.56 -13.98 -2.04
C GLU A 50 15.53 -14.03 -3.57
N GLU A 51 14.57 -14.77 -4.15
CA GLU A 51 14.37 -14.81 -5.61
C GLU A 51 14.03 -13.42 -6.15
N VAL A 52 13.23 -12.64 -5.42
CA VAL A 52 12.90 -11.26 -5.77
C VAL A 52 14.15 -10.38 -5.75
N ASN A 53 14.93 -10.43 -4.67
CA ASN A 53 16.14 -9.62 -4.56
C ASN A 53 17.10 -9.92 -5.69
N GLN A 54 17.34 -11.20 -5.96
CA GLN A 54 18.21 -11.65 -7.05
C GLN A 54 17.68 -11.21 -8.43
N LEU A 55 16.36 -11.30 -8.66
CA LEU A 55 15.74 -10.88 -9.91
C LEU A 55 15.95 -9.39 -10.16
N ILE A 56 15.72 -8.54 -9.14
CA ILE A 56 15.93 -7.09 -9.24
C ILE A 56 17.42 -6.76 -9.43
N ASP A 57 18.31 -7.39 -8.66
CA ASP A 57 19.77 -7.21 -8.76
C ASP A 57 20.31 -7.57 -10.16
N SER A 58 19.72 -8.57 -10.81
CA SER A 58 20.11 -8.99 -12.16
C SER A 58 19.74 -7.98 -13.26
N LYS A 59 18.91 -6.97 -12.94
CA LYS A 59 18.49 -5.86 -13.82
C LYS A 59 18.10 -6.29 -15.25
N PRO A 60 17.22 -7.29 -15.42
CA PRO A 60 16.77 -7.69 -16.75
C PRO A 60 15.99 -6.55 -17.42
N GLU A 61 16.30 -6.27 -18.69
CA GLU A 61 15.70 -5.17 -19.46
C GLU A 61 14.18 -5.33 -19.68
N ASP A 62 13.66 -6.55 -19.54
CA ASP A 62 12.25 -6.89 -19.73
C ASP A 62 11.46 -6.97 -18.42
N LEU A 63 12.04 -6.63 -17.27
CA LEU A 63 11.34 -6.65 -15.98
C LEU A 63 10.61 -5.34 -15.70
N ILE A 64 9.34 -5.49 -15.34
CA ILE A 64 8.50 -4.46 -14.77
C ILE A 64 8.22 -4.85 -13.33
N ILE A 65 8.45 -3.93 -12.39
CA ILE A 65 7.99 -4.05 -11.02
C ILE A 65 6.68 -3.25 -10.93
N LEU A 66 5.58 -3.90 -10.54
CA LEU A 66 4.24 -3.31 -10.53
C LEU A 66 3.66 -3.27 -9.12
N ASP A 67 3.42 -2.06 -8.63
CA ASP A 67 2.69 -1.83 -7.39
C ASP A 67 1.19 -2.06 -7.61
N THR A 68 0.57 -2.95 -6.83
CA THR A 68 -0.88 -3.20 -6.89
C THR A 68 -1.66 -2.47 -5.78
N ARG A 69 -0.98 -1.57 -5.07
CA ARG A 69 -1.54 -0.80 -3.97
C ARG A 69 -2.23 0.47 -4.46
N ASN A 70 -2.99 1.10 -3.57
CA ASN A 70 -3.62 2.38 -3.84
C ASN A 70 -2.57 3.51 -3.78
N ASP A 71 -2.89 4.66 -4.36
CA ASP A 71 -2.05 5.86 -4.44
C ASP A 71 -1.37 6.24 -3.12
N TYR A 72 -2.16 6.41 -2.07
CA TYR A 72 -1.65 6.78 -0.75
C TYR A 72 -0.66 5.76 -0.16
N GLU A 73 -0.65 4.50 -0.61
CA GLU A 73 0.28 3.50 -0.08
C GLU A 73 1.66 3.60 -0.71
N TRP A 74 1.73 3.91 -2.01
CA TRP A 74 3.01 4.05 -2.69
C TRP A 74 3.63 5.44 -2.53
N GLU A 75 2.84 6.45 -2.16
CA GLU A 75 3.32 7.81 -1.85
C GLU A 75 4.35 7.83 -0.70
N VAL A 76 4.33 6.86 0.21
CA VAL A 76 5.23 6.79 1.38
C VAL A 76 6.31 5.73 1.28
N GLY A 77 6.24 4.84 0.29
CA GLY A 77 7.26 3.82 0.11
C GLY A 77 6.91 2.90 -1.05
N ALA A 78 7.91 2.47 -1.80
CA ALA A 78 7.74 1.62 -2.97
C ALA A 78 9.05 0.87 -3.29
N PHE A 79 8.98 -0.16 -4.13
CA PHE A 79 10.19 -0.68 -4.75
C PHE A 79 10.79 0.36 -5.71
N GLU A 80 12.12 0.39 -5.77
CA GLU A 80 12.85 1.17 -6.78
C GLU A 80 12.35 0.84 -8.19
N ASP A 81 12.22 1.87 -9.04
CA ASP A 81 11.76 1.76 -10.43
C ASP A 81 10.36 1.14 -10.63
N ALA A 82 9.58 0.95 -9.56
CA ALA A 82 8.24 0.39 -9.68
C ALA A 82 7.28 1.33 -10.41
N ILE A 83 6.51 0.75 -11.33
CA ILE A 83 5.31 1.35 -11.88
C ILE A 83 4.28 1.44 -10.76
N LYS A 84 3.74 2.65 -10.58
CA LYS A 84 2.78 3.00 -9.52
C LYS A 84 1.48 3.46 -10.19
N PRO A 85 0.52 2.54 -10.38
CA PRO A 85 -0.78 2.89 -10.96
C PRO A 85 -1.45 3.97 -10.10
N PRO A 86 -2.03 5.02 -10.71
CA PRO A 86 -2.71 6.09 -9.98
C PRO A 86 -4.13 5.67 -9.57
N ILE A 87 -4.27 4.46 -8.99
CA ILE A 87 -5.55 3.91 -8.55
C ILE A 87 -5.85 4.34 -7.12
N LYS A 88 -7.06 4.82 -6.88
CA LYS A 88 -7.53 5.21 -5.53
C LYS A 88 -8.06 4.02 -4.77
N THR A 89 -8.59 3.05 -5.50
CA THR A 89 -9.09 1.80 -4.96
C THR A 89 -8.64 0.63 -5.82
N PHE A 90 -8.43 -0.52 -5.19
CA PHE A 90 -8.03 -1.74 -5.90
C PHE A 90 -9.03 -2.21 -6.97
N ARG A 91 -10.27 -1.71 -6.94
CA ARG A 91 -11.31 -1.98 -7.94
C ARG A 91 -11.02 -1.35 -9.30
N GLU A 92 -10.18 -0.31 -9.32
CA GLU A 92 -9.74 0.38 -10.53
C GLU A 92 -8.57 -0.35 -11.22
N PHE A 93 -7.94 -1.33 -10.55
CA PHE A 93 -6.80 -2.06 -11.09
C PHE A 93 -7.09 -2.75 -12.44
N PRO A 94 -8.24 -3.42 -12.65
CA PRO A 94 -8.56 -4.04 -13.94
C PRO A 94 -8.66 -3.05 -15.09
N GLU A 95 -9.28 -1.89 -14.85
CA GLU A 95 -9.43 -0.81 -15.83
C GLU A 95 -8.05 -0.23 -16.18
N TYR A 96 -7.22 0.03 -15.16
CA TYR A 96 -5.84 0.46 -15.37
C TYR A 96 -5.06 -0.53 -16.25
N VAL A 97 -5.10 -1.83 -15.97
CA VAL A 97 -4.40 -2.83 -16.79
C VAL A 97 -4.95 -2.87 -18.22
N ASP A 98 -6.27 -2.77 -18.39
CA ASP A 98 -6.91 -2.81 -19.71
C ASP A 98 -6.53 -1.59 -20.57
N ASP A 99 -6.28 -0.44 -19.95
CA ASP A 99 -5.82 0.78 -20.64
C ASP A 99 -4.31 0.76 -20.97
N HIS A 100 -3.53 -0.12 -20.34
CA HIS A 100 -2.06 -0.17 -20.44
C HIS A 100 -1.53 -1.53 -20.93
N LEU A 101 -2.35 -2.32 -21.65
CA LEU A 101 -2.00 -3.68 -22.08
C LEU A 101 -0.67 -3.75 -22.85
N ASP A 102 -0.43 -2.79 -23.74
CA ASP A 102 0.77 -2.77 -24.58
C ASP A 102 2.05 -2.53 -23.78
N ASP A 103 1.97 -1.90 -22.60
CA ASP A 103 3.13 -1.61 -21.75
C ASP A 103 3.73 -2.89 -21.14
N TYR A 104 2.91 -3.94 -20.98
CA TYR A 104 3.30 -5.21 -20.35
C TYR A 104 3.66 -6.30 -21.37
N LYS A 105 3.39 -6.05 -22.65
CA LYS A 105 3.61 -7.04 -23.71
C LYS A 105 5.08 -7.45 -23.78
N ASP A 106 5.31 -8.76 -23.86
CA ASP A 106 6.64 -9.39 -23.89
C ASP A 106 7.49 -9.17 -22.62
N LYS A 107 6.94 -8.53 -21.58
CA LYS A 107 7.63 -8.24 -20.30
C LYS A 107 7.42 -9.35 -19.26
N GLN A 108 8.34 -9.37 -18.29
CA GLN A 108 8.19 -10.08 -17.03
C GLN A 108 7.67 -9.09 -15.99
N VAL A 109 6.52 -9.36 -15.37
CA VAL A 109 5.89 -8.43 -14.41
C VAL A 109 5.99 -9.02 -13.01
N LEU A 110 6.75 -8.38 -12.12
CA LEU A 110 6.80 -8.69 -10.69
C LEU A 110 5.83 -7.80 -9.92
N MET A 111 4.79 -8.40 -9.36
CA MET A 111 3.72 -7.69 -8.66
C MET A 111 3.89 -7.76 -7.14
N TYR A 112 3.53 -6.69 -6.45
CA TYR A 112 3.55 -6.66 -4.99
C TYR A 112 2.42 -5.83 -4.39
N CYS A 113 2.14 -6.14 -3.12
CA CYS A 113 1.38 -5.28 -2.20
C CYS A 113 1.88 -5.51 -0.77
N THR A 114 1.27 -4.86 0.22
CA THR A 114 1.66 -4.94 1.65
C THR A 114 1.87 -6.38 2.14
N GLY A 115 0.88 -7.25 1.93
CA GLY A 115 0.85 -8.61 2.48
C GLY A 115 0.60 -9.74 1.47
N GLY A 116 0.54 -9.44 0.18
CA GLY A 116 0.35 -10.41 -0.91
C GLY A 116 -1.09 -10.61 -1.39
N ILE A 117 -2.10 -10.39 -0.54
CA ILE A 117 -3.50 -10.78 -0.86
C ILE A 117 -4.11 -10.11 -2.11
N ARG A 118 -3.71 -8.89 -2.46
CA ARG A 118 -4.16 -8.24 -3.72
C ARG A 118 -3.54 -8.90 -4.94
N CYS A 119 -2.27 -9.28 -4.85
CA CYS A 119 -1.55 -9.95 -5.93
C CYS A 119 -2.23 -11.26 -6.31
N GLU A 120 -2.84 -11.99 -5.37
CA GLU A 120 -3.55 -13.23 -5.67
C GLU A 120 -4.68 -13.07 -6.70
N ARG A 121 -5.37 -11.92 -6.67
CA ARG A 121 -6.41 -11.59 -7.66
C ARG A 121 -5.82 -10.88 -8.88
N ALA A 122 -4.94 -9.91 -8.65
CA ALA A 122 -4.38 -9.06 -9.70
C ALA A 122 -3.49 -9.85 -10.67
N ALA A 123 -2.64 -10.73 -10.15
CA ALA A 123 -1.74 -11.54 -10.95
C ALA A 123 -2.51 -12.62 -11.74
N ALA A 124 -3.53 -13.25 -11.13
CA ALA A 124 -4.44 -14.16 -11.83
C ALA A 124 -5.20 -13.46 -12.98
N TYR A 125 -5.59 -12.19 -12.79
CA TYR A 125 -6.22 -11.39 -13.84
C TYR A 125 -5.27 -11.13 -15.02
N MET A 126 -4.05 -10.66 -14.73
CA MET A 126 -3.03 -10.40 -15.76
C MET A 126 -2.66 -11.68 -16.54
N GLU A 127 -2.51 -12.80 -15.84
CA GLU A 127 -2.25 -14.12 -16.44
C GLU A 127 -3.40 -14.57 -17.34
N ALA A 128 -4.65 -14.48 -16.87
CA ALA A 128 -5.83 -14.88 -17.64
C ALA A 128 -6.03 -14.04 -18.92
N LYS A 129 -5.60 -12.77 -18.89
CA LYS A 129 -5.62 -11.86 -20.03
C LYS A 129 -4.44 -12.07 -20.99
N GLY A 130 -3.37 -12.74 -20.54
CA GLY A 130 -2.15 -12.92 -21.32
C GLY A 130 -1.42 -11.62 -21.62
N VAL A 131 -1.48 -10.65 -20.69
CA VAL A 131 -0.94 -9.28 -20.91
C VAL A 131 0.58 -9.22 -20.91
N ALA A 132 1.23 -10.21 -20.27
CA ALA A 132 2.67 -10.26 -20.08
C ALA A 132 3.22 -11.63 -20.47
N LYS A 133 4.52 -11.69 -20.78
CA LYS A 133 5.22 -12.95 -21.06
C LYS A 133 5.30 -13.84 -19.83
N LYS A 134 5.49 -13.23 -18.66
CA LYS A 134 5.45 -13.88 -17.35
C LYS A 134 4.92 -12.91 -16.32
N VAL A 135 4.11 -13.43 -15.39
CA VAL A 135 3.69 -12.71 -14.19
C VAL A 135 4.28 -13.42 -12.98
N TYR A 136 4.78 -12.64 -12.02
CA TYR A 136 5.27 -13.11 -10.74
C TYR A 136 4.63 -12.27 -9.63
N GLN A 137 4.63 -12.81 -8.42
CA GLN A 137 4.27 -12.03 -7.23
C GLN A 137 5.22 -12.31 -6.08
N ILE A 138 5.43 -11.32 -5.22
CA ILE A 138 6.26 -11.48 -4.03
C ILE A 138 5.52 -12.36 -3.01
N GLU A 139 6.12 -13.49 -2.65
CA GLU A 139 5.62 -14.35 -1.59
C GLU A 139 5.53 -13.57 -0.28
N GLY A 140 4.30 -13.43 0.22
CA GLY A 140 4.02 -12.71 1.44
C GLY A 140 4.12 -11.19 1.37
N GLY A 141 4.35 -10.60 0.18
CA GLY A 141 4.33 -9.17 -0.08
C GLY A 141 5.51 -8.39 0.52
N ILE A 142 5.37 -7.06 0.56
CA ILE A 142 6.38 -6.14 1.13
C ILE A 142 6.80 -6.59 2.52
N HIS A 143 5.83 -7.01 3.35
CA HIS A 143 6.08 -7.44 4.74
C HIS A 143 7.17 -8.52 4.83
N ARG A 144 7.09 -9.60 4.04
CA ARG A 144 8.11 -10.66 4.07
C ARG A 144 9.41 -10.22 3.41
N TYR A 145 9.33 -9.39 2.38
CA TYR A 145 10.53 -8.87 1.72
C TYR A 145 11.38 -8.04 2.68
N ILE A 146 10.79 -7.06 3.39
CA ILE A 146 11.53 -6.17 4.31
C ILE A 146 12.01 -6.88 5.58
N GLU A 147 11.33 -7.95 6.02
CA GLU A 147 11.83 -8.80 7.11
C GLU A 147 13.18 -9.44 6.77
N LYS A 148 13.39 -9.78 5.48
CA LYS A 148 14.60 -10.44 5.00
C LYS A 148 15.65 -9.46 4.47
N PHE A 149 15.20 -8.40 3.79
CA PHE A 149 16.03 -7.41 3.12
C PHE A 149 15.61 -5.99 3.55
N PRO A 150 15.87 -5.59 4.81
CA PRO A 150 15.54 -4.23 5.28
C PRO A 150 16.29 -3.14 4.51
N GLU A 151 17.50 -3.44 4.05
CA GLU A 151 18.32 -2.58 3.18
C GLU A 151 18.19 -2.94 1.69
N GLY A 152 17.15 -3.70 1.32
CA GLY A 152 16.89 -4.15 -0.05
C GLY A 152 16.41 -3.03 -0.97
N HIS A 153 15.61 -3.37 -1.97
CA HIS A 153 15.12 -2.43 -2.99
C HIS A 153 13.85 -1.68 -2.63
N PHE A 154 13.24 -1.93 -1.46
CA PHE A 154 12.08 -1.18 -1.02
C PHE A 154 12.51 0.08 -0.28
N ARG A 155 12.08 1.26 -0.74
CA ARG A 155 12.41 2.57 -0.13
C ARG A 155 11.24 3.13 0.66
N GLY A 156 11.56 3.85 1.73
CA GLY A 156 10.62 4.59 2.58
C GLY A 156 9.90 3.75 3.63
N LYS A 157 8.58 3.88 3.69
CA LYS A 157 7.70 3.27 4.69
C LYS A 157 6.67 2.35 4.03
N ASN A 158 6.35 1.25 4.69
CA ASN A 158 5.28 0.36 4.25
C ASN A 158 3.95 0.77 4.90
N TYR A 159 2.96 1.16 4.10
CA TYR A 159 1.63 1.51 4.59
C TYR A 159 0.90 0.28 5.15
N VAL A 160 0.29 0.43 6.34
CA VAL A 160 -0.47 -0.61 7.04
C VAL A 160 -1.85 -0.12 7.46
N PHE A 161 -2.83 -1.02 7.44
CA PHE A 161 -4.25 -0.70 7.61
C PHE A 161 -4.71 -0.76 9.08
N ASP A 162 -3.96 -0.09 9.95
CA ASP A 162 -4.18 -0.05 11.40
C ASP A 162 -3.70 1.27 12.01
N ALA A 163 -3.72 1.39 13.34
CA ALA A 163 -3.41 2.63 14.05
C ALA A 163 -1.96 3.12 13.86
N ARG A 164 -1.06 2.28 13.32
CA ARG A 164 0.30 2.69 12.97
C ARG A 164 0.36 3.53 11.71
N ILE A 165 -0.57 3.31 10.78
CA ILE A 165 -0.63 3.88 9.41
C ILE A 165 0.53 3.44 8.52
N VAL A 166 1.76 3.45 9.05
CA VAL A 166 2.99 3.10 8.36
C VAL A 166 3.93 2.33 9.29
N THR A 167 4.73 1.43 8.72
CA THR A 167 5.90 0.82 9.38
C THR A 167 7.15 1.30 8.67
N LYS A 168 8.13 1.82 9.43
CA LYS A 168 9.41 2.28 8.87
C LYS A 168 10.18 1.10 8.27
N VAL A 169 10.77 1.31 7.09
CA VAL A 169 11.69 0.35 6.47
C VAL A 169 13.11 0.91 6.47
N ASN A 170 13.31 2.11 5.89
CA ASN A 170 14.57 2.85 5.93
C ASN A 170 14.30 4.36 6.10
N ASP A 171 15.33 5.18 5.93
CA ASP A 171 15.29 6.65 6.12
C ASP A 171 14.89 7.44 4.86
N ASP A 172 14.60 6.76 3.75
CA ASP A 172 14.20 7.45 2.52
C ASP A 172 12.81 8.08 2.68
N ILE A 173 12.65 9.31 2.18
CA ILE A 173 11.38 10.03 2.21
C ILE A 173 10.91 10.23 0.77
N LEU A 174 9.88 9.48 0.38
CA LEU A 174 9.30 9.53 -0.97
C LEU A 174 8.17 10.55 -1.10
N GLY A 175 7.48 10.83 0.00
CA GLY A 175 6.31 11.68 0.02
C GLY A 175 6.65 13.16 0.13
N HIS A 176 5.63 13.99 -0.07
CA HIS A 176 5.70 15.42 0.12
C HIS A 176 4.51 15.91 0.94
N CYS A 177 4.73 16.91 1.80
CA CYS A 177 3.66 17.59 2.49
C CYS A 177 2.69 18.22 1.49
N LEU A 178 1.40 17.91 1.60
CA LEU A 178 0.34 18.43 0.72
C LEU A 178 0.31 19.97 0.65
N ILE A 179 0.72 20.64 1.73
CA ILE A 179 0.54 22.09 1.90
C ILE A 179 1.77 22.88 1.44
N CYS A 180 2.97 22.46 1.83
CA CYS A 180 4.20 23.19 1.53
C CYS A 180 5.14 22.48 0.57
N ASN A 181 4.81 21.26 0.14
CA ASN A 181 5.59 20.42 -0.78
C ASN A 181 6.98 19.99 -0.28
N GLU A 182 7.34 20.32 0.97
CA GLU A 182 8.56 19.80 1.61
C GLU A 182 8.50 18.28 1.77
N ALA A 183 9.65 17.61 1.66
CA ALA A 183 9.77 16.16 1.84
C ALA A 183 9.20 15.75 3.21
N ASN A 184 8.23 14.84 3.20
CA ASN A 184 7.57 14.33 4.39
C ASN A 184 6.79 13.07 4.03
N ASP A 185 6.62 12.14 4.96
CA ASP A 185 5.93 10.87 4.74
C ASP A 185 5.02 10.50 5.93
N ASP A 186 4.75 11.45 6.80
CA ASP A 186 3.79 11.32 7.89
C ASP A 186 2.37 11.64 7.42
N TYR A 187 1.53 10.61 7.52
CA TYR A 187 0.11 10.70 7.24
C TYR A 187 -0.70 11.24 8.41
N THR A 188 -1.73 12.00 8.06
CA THR A 188 -2.81 12.40 8.96
C THR A 188 -4.16 12.33 8.27
N ASN A 189 -5.23 12.55 9.03
CA ASN A 189 -6.56 12.81 8.50
C ASN A 189 -6.94 14.26 8.77
N CYS A 190 -7.66 14.87 7.83
CA CYS A 190 -8.17 16.20 8.03
C CYS A 190 -9.07 16.26 9.28
N MET A 191 -8.84 17.26 10.13
CA MET A 191 -9.66 17.50 11.32
C MET A 191 -11.09 17.91 10.99
N ASN A 192 -11.38 18.37 9.77
CA ASN A 192 -12.75 18.47 9.26
C ASN A 192 -13.28 17.05 8.94
N ALA A 193 -14.08 16.46 9.83
CA ALA A 193 -14.53 15.08 9.68
C ALA A 193 -15.31 14.82 8.37
N PRO A 194 -16.24 15.71 7.93
CA PRO A 194 -16.86 15.63 6.60
C PRO A 194 -15.88 15.59 5.41
N CYS A 195 -14.74 16.28 5.50
CA CYS A 195 -13.74 16.26 4.42
C CYS A 195 -13.10 14.88 4.28
N ASN A 196 -12.78 14.24 5.42
CA ASN A 196 -12.21 12.89 5.50
C ASN A 196 -10.97 12.64 4.63
N LYS A 197 -10.26 13.68 4.20
CA LYS A 197 -9.04 13.54 3.40
C LYS A 197 -7.93 12.94 4.26
N HIS A 198 -7.35 11.84 3.78
CA HIS A 198 -6.10 11.26 4.27
C HIS A 198 -4.96 11.85 3.44
N PHE A 199 -3.92 12.41 4.09
CA PHE A 199 -2.86 13.11 3.37
C PHE A 199 -1.58 13.23 4.19
N ILE A 200 -0.47 13.42 3.49
CA ILE A 200 0.85 13.68 4.07
C ILE A 200 0.95 15.14 4.50
N CYS A 201 1.38 15.40 5.74
CA CYS A 201 1.54 16.76 6.25
C CYS A 201 2.68 16.87 7.25
N CYS A 202 3.57 17.84 7.06
CA CYS A 202 4.66 18.08 8.01
C CYS A 202 4.15 18.75 9.30
N PRO A 203 4.86 18.60 10.44
CA PRO A 203 4.44 19.15 11.73
C PRO A 203 4.15 20.66 11.71
N ASN A 204 4.96 21.44 11.00
CA ASN A 204 4.76 22.89 10.86
C ASN A 204 3.43 23.24 10.17
N CYS A 205 3.06 22.48 9.14
CA CYS A 205 1.79 22.68 8.43
C CYS A 205 0.60 22.16 9.24
N ILE A 206 0.75 21.07 10.00
CA ILE A 206 -0.28 20.62 10.96
C ILE A 206 -0.60 21.72 11.97
N GLU A 207 0.41 22.34 12.57
CA GLU A 207 0.20 23.44 13.53
C GLU A 207 -0.46 24.64 12.84
N LYS A 208 0.08 25.09 11.71
CA LYS A 208 -0.42 26.25 10.98
C LYS A 208 -1.85 26.10 10.47
N PHE A 209 -2.28 24.88 10.14
CA PHE A 209 -3.61 24.59 9.61
C PHE A 209 -4.50 23.85 10.61
N ASN A 210 -4.19 23.84 11.91
CA ASN A 210 -4.99 23.18 12.95
C ASN A 210 -5.36 21.72 12.58
N GLY A 211 -4.43 20.98 11.97
CA GLY A 211 -4.62 19.61 11.48
C GLY A 211 -5.55 19.47 10.26
N CYS A 212 -5.89 20.56 9.57
CA CYS A 212 -6.70 20.53 8.36
C CYS A 212 -5.86 20.48 7.08
N CYS A 213 -6.43 19.96 5.98
CA CYS A 213 -5.74 19.88 4.70
C CYS A 213 -5.73 21.20 3.92
N SER A 214 -6.54 22.19 4.32
CA SER A 214 -6.68 23.47 3.63
C SER A 214 -7.25 24.54 4.57
N LYS A 215 -7.19 25.82 4.16
CA LYS A 215 -7.75 26.95 4.94
C LYS A 215 -9.27 26.87 5.04
N GLU A 216 -9.93 26.43 3.98
CA GLU A 216 -11.38 26.24 3.94
C GLU A 216 -11.81 25.22 5.01
N CYS A 217 -11.05 24.13 5.18
CA CYS A 217 -11.33 23.17 6.24
C CYS A 217 -11.10 23.75 7.65
N VAL A 218 -10.14 24.66 7.83
CA VAL A 218 -9.95 25.38 9.10
C VAL A 218 -11.17 26.24 9.42
N GLU A 219 -11.68 26.98 8.44
CA GLU A 219 -12.88 27.82 8.59
C GLU A 219 -14.12 26.98 8.92
N VAL A 220 -14.27 25.82 8.28
CA VAL A 220 -15.37 24.88 8.56
C VAL A 220 -15.35 24.43 10.02
N ILE A 221 -14.22 23.91 10.53
CA ILE A 221 -14.18 23.43 11.93
C ILE A 221 -14.23 24.56 12.96
N SER A 222 -13.84 25.78 12.57
CA SER A 222 -13.91 26.96 13.45
C SER A 222 -15.36 27.46 13.57
N SER A 223 -16.11 27.43 12.47
CA SER A 223 -17.53 27.83 12.45
C SER A 223 -18.48 26.73 12.89
N ARG A 224 -18.07 25.46 12.78
CA ARG A 224 -18.85 24.26 13.12
C ARG A 224 -18.00 23.27 13.93
N PRO A 225 -17.71 23.56 15.21
CA PRO A 225 -16.84 22.72 16.05
C PRO A 225 -17.31 21.26 16.18
N GLU A 226 -18.60 21.00 16.06
CA GLU A 226 -19.20 19.66 16.07
C GLU A 226 -18.79 18.80 14.85
N GLN A 227 -18.32 19.43 13.76
CA GLN A 227 -17.77 18.74 12.59
C GLN A 227 -16.30 18.34 12.76
N LYS A 228 -15.66 18.75 13.87
CA LYS A 228 -14.27 18.41 14.15
C LYS A 228 -14.15 16.93 14.48
N ARG A 229 -13.21 16.25 13.83
CA ARG A 229 -12.85 14.86 14.10
C ARG A 229 -12.30 14.73 15.54
N PRO A 230 -12.60 13.63 16.25
CA PRO A 230 -11.89 13.31 17.48
C PRO A 230 -10.40 13.08 17.21
N GLU A 231 -9.59 13.20 18.27
CA GLU A 231 -8.17 12.88 18.18
C GLU A 231 -7.96 11.42 17.79
N PHE A 232 -6.98 11.19 16.92
CA PHE A 232 -6.58 9.85 16.50
C PHE A 232 -5.47 9.32 17.41
N LEU A 233 -5.74 8.22 18.09
CA LEU A 233 -4.74 7.52 18.90
C LEU A 233 -3.84 6.70 17.96
N LYS A 234 -2.76 7.32 17.50
CA LYS A 234 -1.71 6.66 16.70
C LYS A 234 -0.93 5.69 17.58
N ALA A 235 -0.62 4.51 17.06
CA ALA A 235 0.33 3.59 17.65
C ALA A 235 1.67 3.71 16.91
N ASP A 236 2.80 3.64 17.61
CA ASP A 236 4.10 3.68 16.94
C ASP A 236 4.51 2.27 16.56
N TYR A 237 5.10 2.13 15.37
CA TYR A 237 5.76 0.89 14.99
C TYR A 237 6.96 0.64 15.90
N ILE A 238 7.09 -0.60 16.39
CA ILE A 238 8.27 -1.05 17.12
C ILE A 238 9.02 -2.04 16.20
N GLU A 239 10.26 -1.69 15.87
CA GLU A 239 11.17 -2.62 15.19
C GLU A 239 11.31 -3.89 16.03
N ASN A 240 11.33 -5.05 15.35
CA ASN A 240 11.25 -6.36 16.00
C ASN A 240 12.13 -6.43 17.26
N PRO A 241 11.53 -6.48 18.46
CA PRO A 241 12.29 -6.54 19.69
C PRO A 241 13.02 -7.88 19.70
N LYS A 242 14.34 -7.83 19.49
CA LYS A 242 15.22 -9.00 19.59
C LYS A 242 15.11 -9.66 20.96
#